data_AF-A0A378KSQ0-F1
#
_entry.id   AF-A0A378KSQ0-F1
#
_cell.length_a   1.000
_cell.length_b   1.000
_cell.length_c   1.000
_cell.angle_alpha   90.00
_cell.angle_beta   90.00
_cell.angle_gamma   90.00
#
_symmetry.space_group_name_H-M   'P 1'
#
loop_
_entity.id
_entity.type
_entity.pdbx_description
1 polymer ?
#
loop_
_entity_poly.entity_id
_entity_poly.type
_entity_poly.pdbx_seq_one_letter_code
_entity_poly.pdbx_strand_id
1 'polypeptide(L)'
;MYNEKIDKLSGTYTLFKRSADKNTDTSKTIIIELYSDSDYKPKEITHEINSNTEISYSLRAQTQQKQRFIYALDKKIQSTIVTTQKRYGYSCELMYLDDNDSLNAFLDMLNPGDSLLIIAQGSTKDQLIAGLDADAYIEWITEDLELADKHLDTIELFSCNMGFADNFIVELRKGLSSVCDRIIAYKTLCAAGAQGKVFIKESGSEAVGDLFYNESNLDSELKVDQRLSSWGNELMASNIRLMN
;
A
#
# COMPACT_ATOMS: atom_id res chain seq x y z
N MET A 1 -6.41 -46.05 11.81
CA MET A 1 -5.49 -44.94 12.15
C MET A 1 -5.62 -43.90 11.06
N TYR A 2 -6.54 -42.96 11.24
CA TYR A 2 -6.68 -41.77 10.39
C TYR A 2 -5.76 -40.70 10.98
N ASN A 3 -4.72 -40.33 10.24
CA ASN A 3 -3.92 -39.15 10.57
C ASN A 3 -4.67 -37.92 10.05
N GLU A 4 -5.49 -37.33 10.91
CA GLU A 4 -5.94 -35.95 10.74
C GLU A 4 -4.69 -35.06 10.77
N LYS A 5 -4.32 -34.52 9.60
CA LYS A 5 -3.39 -33.39 9.51
C LYS A 5 -4.08 -32.23 10.23
N ILE A 6 -3.60 -31.94 11.42
CA ILE A 6 -3.97 -30.76 12.20
C ILE A 6 -3.76 -29.54 11.31
N ASP A 7 -4.88 -28.90 11.02
CA ASP A 7 -4.99 -27.65 10.29
C ASP A 7 -4.31 -26.55 11.12
N LYS A 8 -3.05 -26.25 10.80
CA LYS A 8 -2.24 -25.23 11.49
C LYS A 8 -2.56 -23.80 11.00
N LEU A 9 -3.75 -23.58 10.43
CA LEU A 9 -4.17 -22.29 9.87
C LEU A 9 -5.06 -21.44 10.79
N SER A 10 -5.26 -21.81 12.06
CA SER A 10 -6.06 -21.01 13.00
C SER A 10 -5.25 -19.91 13.72
N GLY A 11 -4.27 -19.30 13.06
CA GLY A 11 -3.58 -18.12 13.55
C GLY A 11 -4.23 -16.87 12.97
N THR A 12 -5.24 -16.32 13.65
CA THR A 12 -5.80 -15.00 13.33
C THR A 12 -4.71 -13.95 13.57
N TYR A 13 -4.07 -13.50 12.49
CA TYR A 13 -3.10 -12.40 12.53
C TYR A 13 -3.63 -11.28 11.64
N THR A 14 -4.09 -10.21 12.28
CA THR A 14 -4.51 -8.98 11.61
C THR A 14 -3.31 -8.27 11.00
N LEU A 15 -3.54 -7.51 9.93
CA LEU A 15 -2.62 -6.63 9.17
C LEU A 15 -1.71 -5.69 10.01
N PHE A 16 -1.80 -5.73 11.34
CA PHE A 16 -1.13 -4.83 12.27
C PHE A 16 -0.38 -5.65 13.32
N LYS A 17 0.95 -5.66 13.24
CA LYS A 17 1.74 -5.75 14.47
C LYS A 17 1.47 -4.46 15.24
N ARG A 18 0.66 -4.52 16.29
CA ARG A 18 0.71 -3.50 17.34
C ARG A 18 2.16 -3.43 17.82
N SER A 19 2.87 -2.36 17.50
CA SER A 19 4.07 -2.01 18.24
C SER A 19 3.63 -1.86 19.69
N ALA A 20 4.26 -2.60 20.60
CA ALA A 20 3.86 -2.65 22.01
C ALA A 20 4.16 -1.34 22.77
N ASP A 21 4.59 -0.28 22.08
CA ASP A 21 5.10 0.94 22.67
C ASP A 21 4.42 2.17 22.05
N LYS A 22 3.23 2.51 22.57
CA LYS A 22 2.79 3.86 22.96
C LYS A 22 1.26 3.88 23.18
N ASN A 23 0.85 4.44 24.31
CA ASN A 23 -0.53 4.76 24.64
C ASN A 23 -1.06 5.89 23.73
N THR A 24 -1.52 5.55 22.54
CA THR A 24 -2.27 6.47 21.66
C THR A 24 -3.47 5.72 21.08
N ASP A 25 -4.56 6.44 20.83
CA ASP A 25 -5.72 5.93 20.10
C ASP A 25 -5.29 5.09 18.88
N THR A 26 -6.06 4.04 18.62
CA THR A 26 -5.69 2.92 17.75
C THR A 26 -5.27 3.37 16.34
N SER A 27 -3.96 3.40 16.08
CA SER A 27 -3.41 3.49 14.72
C SER A 27 -4.04 2.43 13.82
N LYS A 28 -4.48 2.85 12.63
CA LYS A 28 -5.14 2.01 11.62
C LYS A 28 -4.47 2.17 10.25
N THR A 29 -4.75 1.24 9.35
CA THR A 29 -4.41 1.41 7.94
C THR A 29 -5.62 1.80 7.12
N ILE A 30 -5.48 2.87 6.35
CA ILE A 30 -6.40 3.24 5.29
C ILE A 30 -5.89 2.65 3.97
N ILE A 31 -6.80 2.05 3.21
CA ILE A 31 -6.52 1.42 1.92
C ILE A 31 -7.04 2.33 0.82
N ILE A 32 -6.17 2.65 -0.13
CA ILE A 32 -6.51 3.40 -1.34
C ILE A 32 -6.08 2.64 -2.59
N GLU A 33 -6.78 2.87 -3.69
CA GLU A 33 -6.42 2.36 -5.02
C GLU A 33 -5.99 3.51 -5.92
N LEU A 34 -4.92 3.33 -6.69
CA LEU A 34 -4.40 4.34 -7.60
C LEU A 34 -4.44 3.84 -9.05
N TYR A 35 -5.00 4.68 -9.95
CA TYR A 35 -5.06 4.48 -11.40
C TYR A 35 -4.82 5.83 -12.12
N SER A 36 -3.57 6.26 -12.28
CA SER A 36 -3.28 7.63 -12.78
C SER A 36 -2.97 7.75 -14.27
N ASP A 37 -2.45 6.71 -14.95
CA ASP A 37 -2.17 6.77 -16.38
C ASP A 37 -2.90 5.68 -17.17
N SER A 38 -3.96 6.06 -17.89
CA SER A 38 -4.74 5.14 -18.73
C SER A 38 -4.02 4.74 -20.04
N ASP A 39 -2.99 5.49 -20.45
CA ASP A 39 -2.15 5.18 -21.60
C ASP A 39 -0.94 4.31 -21.22
N TYR A 40 -0.65 4.19 -19.93
CA TYR A 40 0.31 3.24 -19.40
C TYR A 40 -0.26 1.81 -19.43
N LYS A 41 0.07 1.08 -20.50
CA LYS A 41 -0.38 -0.30 -20.77
C LYS A 41 -1.92 -0.44 -20.81
N PRO A 42 -2.60 0.20 -21.78
CA PRO A 42 -4.07 0.23 -21.88
C PRO A 42 -4.71 -1.15 -22.04
N LYS A 43 -3.95 -2.17 -22.47
CA LYS A 43 -4.43 -3.55 -22.59
C LYS A 43 -4.55 -4.26 -21.25
N GLU A 44 -3.88 -3.77 -20.21
CA GLU A 44 -3.79 -4.39 -18.89
C GLU A 44 -4.76 -3.76 -17.88
N ILE A 45 -5.32 -2.57 -18.16
CA ILE A 45 -6.18 -1.81 -17.25
C ILE A 45 -7.40 -2.60 -16.73
N THR A 46 -8.01 -3.46 -17.55
CA THR A 46 -9.12 -4.30 -17.12
C THR A 46 -8.67 -5.35 -16.12
N HIS A 47 -7.50 -5.95 -16.34
CA HIS A 47 -6.91 -6.90 -15.40
C HIS A 47 -6.56 -6.20 -14.08
N GLU A 48 -5.96 -5.02 -14.14
CA GLU A 48 -5.64 -4.20 -12.98
C GLU A 48 -6.90 -3.90 -12.15
N ILE A 49 -7.95 -3.33 -12.77
CA ILE A 49 -9.20 -2.99 -12.07
C ILE A 49 -9.83 -4.24 -11.42
N ASN A 50 -9.83 -5.38 -12.10
CA ASN A 50 -10.35 -6.62 -11.53
C ASN A 50 -9.54 -7.06 -10.30
N SER A 51 -8.22 -7.09 -10.44
CA SER A 51 -7.30 -7.54 -9.39
C SER A 51 -7.36 -6.62 -8.17
N ASN A 52 -7.27 -5.31 -8.38
CA ASN A 52 -7.35 -4.30 -7.34
C ASN A 52 -8.72 -4.35 -6.63
N THR A 53 -9.81 -4.60 -7.36
CA THR A 53 -11.16 -4.77 -6.76
C THR A 53 -11.21 -5.96 -5.80
N GLU A 54 -10.66 -7.12 -6.19
CA GLU A 54 -10.62 -8.32 -5.34
C GLU A 54 -9.70 -8.15 -4.12
N ILE A 55 -8.52 -7.56 -4.33
CA ILE A 55 -7.54 -7.28 -3.27
C ILE A 55 -8.11 -6.29 -2.28
N SER A 56 -8.61 -5.16 -2.76
CA SER A 56 -9.20 -4.08 -1.95
C SER A 56 -10.38 -4.58 -1.14
N TYR A 57 -11.29 -5.35 -1.75
CA TYR A 57 -12.41 -5.95 -1.02
C TYR A 57 -11.92 -6.80 0.16
N SER A 58 -10.97 -7.70 -0.10
CA SER A 58 -10.43 -8.60 0.92
C SER A 58 -9.75 -7.83 2.07
N LEU A 59 -8.90 -6.85 1.75
CA LEU A 59 -8.16 -6.08 2.76
C LEU A 59 -9.09 -5.14 3.55
N ARG A 60 -10.03 -4.47 2.90
CA ARG A 60 -10.98 -3.56 3.58
C ARG A 60 -11.93 -4.29 4.52
N ALA A 61 -12.34 -5.52 4.17
CA ALA A 61 -13.13 -6.35 5.07
C ALA A 61 -12.40 -6.61 6.40
N GLN A 62 -11.06 -6.68 6.38
CA GLN A 62 -10.24 -6.89 7.57
C GLN A 62 -10.01 -5.62 8.37
N THR A 63 -9.83 -4.48 7.70
CA THR A 63 -9.68 -3.17 8.36
C THR A 63 -11.01 -2.54 8.74
N GLN A 64 -12.13 -3.20 8.41
CA GLN A 64 -13.49 -2.69 8.58
C GLN A 64 -13.73 -1.34 7.87
N GLN A 65 -12.91 -1.02 6.86
CA GLN A 65 -13.05 0.19 6.06
C GLN A 65 -14.26 0.06 5.14
N LYS A 66 -15.31 0.83 5.40
CA LYS A 66 -16.58 0.75 4.65
C LYS A 66 -16.47 1.34 3.25
N GLN A 67 -15.58 2.31 3.07
CA GLN A 67 -15.41 3.05 1.82
C GLN A 67 -14.25 2.54 0.99
N ARG A 68 -14.37 2.67 -0.32
CA ARG A 68 -13.33 2.35 -1.29
C ARG A 68 -12.82 3.66 -1.86
N PHE A 69 -11.67 4.08 -1.35
CA PHE A 69 -10.98 5.28 -1.79
C PHE A 69 -10.20 4.98 -3.07
N ILE A 70 -10.45 5.75 -4.12
CA ILE A 70 -9.91 5.53 -5.45
C ILE A 70 -9.39 6.87 -5.98
N TYR A 71 -8.13 6.93 -6.37
CA TYR A 71 -7.62 8.02 -7.19
C TYR A 71 -7.59 7.57 -8.65
N ALA A 72 -8.45 8.13 -9.49
CA ALA A 72 -8.52 7.82 -10.92
C ALA A 72 -9.07 9.00 -11.73
N LEU A 73 -8.24 9.70 -12.49
CA LEU A 73 -8.66 10.90 -13.23
C LEU A 73 -9.52 10.59 -14.46
N ASP A 74 -9.33 9.43 -15.10
CA ASP A 74 -10.06 9.05 -16.31
C ASP A 74 -11.48 8.56 -15.97
N LYS A 75 -12.51 9.29 -16.45
CA LYS A 75 -13.92 8.93 -16.25
C LYS A 75 -14.30 7.58 -16.87
N LYS A 76 -13.58 7.08 -17.87
CA LYS A 76 -13.75 5.71 -18.41
C LYS A 76 -13.24 4.66 -17.43
N ILE A 77 -12.11 4.92 -16.75
CA ILE A 77 -11.62 4.06 -15.66
C ILE A 77 -12.65 4.04 -14.54
N GLN A 78 -13.13 5.21 -14.08
CA GLN A 78 -14.17 5.29 -13.03
C GLN A 78 -15.43 4.49 -13.42
N SER A 79 -15.89 4.61 -14.67
CA SER A 79 -17.05 3.85 -15.18
C SER A 79 -16.81 2.34 -15.18
N THR A 80 -15.59 1.91 -15.54
CA THR A 80 -15.18 0.50 -15.48
C THR A 80 -15.15 0.00 -14.05
N ILE A 81 -14.62 0.78 -13.09
CA ILE A 81 -14.59 0.44 -11.68
C ILE A 81 -16.01 0.21 -11.13
N VAL A 82 -16.96 1.10 -11.42
CA VAL A 82 -18.38 0.96 -11.02
C VAL A 82 -18.97 -0.34 -11.57
N THR A 83 -18.70 -0.64 -12.85
CA THR A 83 -19.21 -1.85 -13.52
C THR A 83 -18.61 -3.10 -12.90
N THR A 84 -17.30 -3.09 -12.66
CA THR A 84 -16.57 -4.20 -12.04
C THR A 84 -17.08 -4.45 -10.62
N GLN A 85 -17.22 -3.42 -9.80
CA GLN A 85 -17.78 -3.56 -8.44
C GLN A 85 -19.17 -4.19 -8.43
N LYS A 86 -20.06 -3.75 -9.33
CA LYS A 86 -21.40 -4.33 -9.49
C LYS A 86 -21.33 -5.80 -9.91
N ARG A 87 -20.43 -6.14 -10.83
CA ARG A 87 -20.22 -7.53 -11.30
C ARG A 87 -19.82 -8.47 -10.15
N TYR A 88 -18.95 -8.01 -9.25
CA TYR A 88 -18.53 -8.79 -8.08
C TYR A 88 -19.55 -8.79 -6.94
N GLY A 89 -20.55 -7.90 -6.97
CA GLY A 89 -21.56 -7.78 -5.90
C GLY A 89 -21.02 -7.19 -4.59
N TYR A 90 -19.88 -6.48 -4.63
CA TYR A 90 -19.27 -5.88 -3.44
C TYR A 90 -19.97 -4.57 -3.08
N SER A 91 -20.74 -4.57 -1.99
CA SER A 91 -21.40 -3.36 -1.49
C SER A 91 -20.41 -2.49 -0.72
N CYS A 92 -20.02 -1.36 -1.31
CA CYS A 92 -19.29 -0.30 -0.61
C CYS A 92 -19.52 1.05 -1.29
N GLU A 93 -19.34 2.10 -0.52
CA GLU A 93 -19.31 3.46 -1.03
C GLU A 93 -18.00 3.68 -1.80
N LEU A 94 -18.11 4.19 -3.02
CA LEU A 94 -16.99 4.62 -3.83
C LEU A 94 -16.70 6.09 -3.53
N MET A 95 -15.49 6.39 -3.11
CA MET A 95 -15.02 7.76 -2.87
C MET A 95 -13.86 8.04 -3.81
N TYR A 96 -14.03 9.02 -4.69
CA TYR A 96 -13.05 9.34 -5.71
C TYR A 96 -12.18 10.51 -5.25
N LEU A 97 -10.90 10.26 -5.03
CA LEU A 97 -9.98 11.24 -4.45
C LEU A 97 -9.62 12.38 -5.42
N ASP A 98 -10.14 12.37 -6.66
CA ASP A 98 -10.12 13.53 -7.57
C ASP A 98 -11.26 14.54 -7.32
N ASP A 99 -12.16 14.23 -6.38
CA ASP A 99 -13.23 15.13 -5.94
C ASP A 99 -12.99 15.63 -4.50
N ASN A 100 -13.22 16.93 -4.28
CA ASN A 100 -12.89 17.59 -3.02
C ASN A 100 -13.68 17.04 -1.82
N ASP A 101 -14.93 16.61 -2.01
CA ASP A 101 -15.77 16.12 -0.91
C ASP A 101 -15.25 14.75 -0.41
N SER A 102 -14.92 13.86 -1.33
CA SER A 102 -14.27 12.57 -1.04
C SER A 102 -12.87 12.75 -0.46
N LEU A 103 -12.09 13.70 -0.99
CA LEU A 103 -10.75 14.01 -0.48
C LEU A 103 -10.81 14.51 0.97
N ASN A 104 -11.72 15.43 1.27
CA ASN A 104 -11.94 15.91 2.64
C ASN A 104 -12.36 14.77 3.57
N ALA A 105 -13.30 13.91 3.14
CA ALA A 105 -13.73 12.76 3.92
C ALA A 105 -12.58 11.75 4.17
N PHE A 106 -11.69 11.57 3.20
CA PHE A 106 -10.47 10.78 3.36
C PHE A 106 -9.50 11.41 4.36
N LEU A 107 -9.25 12.71 4.26
CA LEU A 107 -8.35 13.45 5.15
C LEU A 107 -8.83 13.47 6.60
N ASP A 108 -10.15 13.55 6.81
CA ASP A 108 -10.80 13.47 8.13
C ASP A 108 -10.67 12.06 8.76
N MET A 109 -10.49 11.03 7.93
CA MET A 109 -10.28 9.67 8.41
C MET A 109 -8.82 9.39 8.82
N LEU A 110 -7.87 10.23 8.42
CA LEU A 110 -6.45 10.03 8.70
C LEU A 110 -5.99 10.81 9.94
N ASN A 111 -5.40 10.10 10.89
CA ASN A 111 -4.71 10.68 12.04
C ASN A 111 -3.18 10.53 11.91
N PRO A 112 -2.40 11.40 12.57
CA PRO A 112 -0.97 11.17 12.73
C PRO A 112 -0.68 9.79 13.32
N GLY A 113 0.28 9.07 12.75
CA GLY A 113 0.62 7.69 13.11
C GLY A 113 -0.29 6.61 12.48
N ASP A 114 -1.31 6.97 11.70
CA ASP A 114 -1.99 6.01 10.83
C ASP A 114 -1.07 5.56 9.69
N SER A 115 -1.43 4.48 9.02
CA SER A 115 -0.71 3.95 7.86
C SER A 115 -1.58 4.01 6.61
N LEU A 116 -0.94 4.10 5.45
CA LEU A 116 -1.58 4.08 4.14
C LEU A 116 -1.11 2.85 3.38
N LEU A 117 -2.04 2.05 2.87
CA LEU A 117 -1.75 0.94 1.95
C LEU A 117 -2.29 1.31 0.58
N ILE A 118 -1.41 1.35 -0.41
CA ILE A 118 -1.70 1.80 -1.76
C ILE A 118 -1.67 0.59 -2.70
N ILE A 119 -2.81 0.27 -3.29
CA ILE A 119 -2.96 -0.81 -4.26
C ILE A 119 -2.85 -0.20 -5.67
N ALA A 120 -1.87 -0.64 -6.44
CA ALA A 120 -1.61 -0.14 -7.78
C ALA A 120 -0.77 -1.13 -8.59
N GLN A 121 -0.89 -1.08 -9.92
CA GLN A 121 0.02 -1.81 -10.78
C GLN A 121 1.44 -1.21 -10.74
N GLY A 122 2.44 -2.05 -10.50
CA GLY A 122 3.86 -1.67 -10.58
C GLY A 122 4.51 -2.12 -11.89
N SER A 123 5.55 -1.39 -12.31
CA SER A 123 6.48 -1.84 -13.35
C SER A 123 7.91 -1.63 -12.90
N THR A 124 8.57 -2.72 -12.48
CA THR A 124 9.98 -2.70 -12.09
C THR A 124 10.89 -2.25 -13.25
N LYS A 125 10.54 -2.63 -14.49
CA LYS A 125 11.34 -2.30 -15.68
C LYS A 125 11.39 -0.81 -15.93
N ASP A 126 10.22 -0.15 -15.86
CA ASP A 126 10.09 1.27 -16.15
C ASP A 126 10.22 2.12 -14.89
N GLN A 127 10.25 1.48 -13.71
CA GLN A 127 10.27 2.10 -12.38
C GLN A 127 9.06 3.01 -12.15
N LEU A 128 7.86 2.48 -12.42
CA LEU A 128 6.60 3.21 -12.33
C LEU A 128 5.59 2.50 -11.42
N ILE A 129 4.72 3.26 -10.75
CA ILE A 129 3.50 2.76 -10.08
C ILE A 129 2.29 3.51 -10.65
N ALA A 130 1.31 2.76 -11.17
CA ALA A 130 0.16 3.28 -11.91
C ALA A 130 0.53 4.22 -13.08
N GLY A 131 1.75 4.08 -13.62
CA GLY A 131 2.30 4.95 -14.66
C GLY A 131 3.03 6.19 -14.14
N LEU A 132 3.04 6.44 -12.82
CA LEU A 132 3.81 7.53 -12.22
C LEU A 132 5.25 7.11 -11.95
N ASP A 133 6.19 7.98 -12.32
CA ASP A 133 7.56 7.92 -11.82
C ASP A 133 7.63 8.45 -10.39
N ALA A 134 8.82 8.41 -9.79
CA ALA A 134 8.97 8.73 -8.37
C ALA A 134 8.59 10.18 -8.07
N ASP A 135 8.95 11.13 -8.93
CA ASP A 135 8.67 12.56 -8.74
C ASP A 135 7.16 12.82 -8.80
N ALA A 136 6.49 12.30 -9.82
CA ALA A 136 5.04 12.43 -9.95
C ALA A 136 4.28 11.70 -8.83
N TYR A 137 4.81 10.56 -8.35
CA TYR A 137 4.22 9.84 -7.21
C TYR A 137 4.37 10.63 -5.90
N ILE A 138 5.51 11.31 -5.69
CA ILE A 138 5.72 12.19 -4.54
C ILE A 138 4.73 13.35 -4.58
N GLU A 139 4.65 14.05 -5.73
CA GLU A 139 3.71 15.17 -5.95
C GLU A 139 2.26 14.72 -5.67
N TRP A 140 1.86 13.56 -6.18
CA TRP A 140 0.55 12.99 -5.92
C TRP A 140 0.28 12.77 -4.42
N ILE A 141 1.23 12.21 -3.67
CA ILE A 141 1.07 12.01 -2.22
C ILE A 141 1.02 13.36 -1.47
N THR A 142 1.93 14.29 -1.78
CA THR A 142 2.10 15.51 -0.99
C THR A 142 1.08 16.59 -1.34
N GLU A 143 0.79 16.76 -2.62
CA GLU A 143 -0.03 17.85 -3.16
C GLU A 143 -1.45 17.37 -3.43
N ASP A 144 -1.64 16.37 -4.30
CA ASP A 144 -2.99 15.93 -4.68
C ASP A 144 -3.77 15.28 -3.54
N LEU A 145 -3.09 14.46 -2.72
CA LEU A 145 -3.69 13.86 -1.51
C LEU A 145 -3.51 14.74 -0.27
N GLU A 146 -2.85 15.89 -0.38
CA GLU A 146 -2.62 16.84 0.73
C GLU A 146 -1.98 16.20 1.99
N LEU A 147 -1.06 15.23 1.81
CA LEU A 147 -0.48 14.47 2.93
C LEU A 147 0.86 15.04 3.44
N ALA A 148 1.35 16.16 2.90
CA ALA A 148 2.68 16.73 3.19
C ALA A 148 3.06 16.75 4.69
N ASP A 149 2.09 17.05 5.57
CA ASP A 149 2.27 17.22 7.02
C ASP A 149 1.46 16.22 7.88
N LYS A 150 0.97 15.12 7.30
CA LYS A 150 0.10 14.18 8.03
C LYS A 150 0.83 13.26 9.02
N HIS A 151 2.15 13.10 8.88
CA HIS A 151 3.00 12.29 9.76
C HIS A 151 2.47 10.86 9.96
N LEU A 152 2.33 10.12 8.87
CA LEU A 152 1.92 8.72 8.85
C LEU A 152 3.02 7.81 9.42
N ASP A 153 2.68 6.69 10.05
CA ASP A 153 3.68 5.69 10.46
C ASP A 153 4.27 5.00 9.22
N THR A 154 3.42 4.56 8.30
CA THR A 154 3.86 3.77 7.15
C THR A 154 3.07 4.12 5.89
N ILE A 155 3.79 4.24 4.76
CA ILE A 155 3.22 4.09 3.42
C ILE A 155 3.66 2.73 2.87
N GLU A 156 2.69 1.88 2.57
CA GLU A 156 2.91 0.54 2.03
C GLU A 156 2.47 0.46 0.57
N LEU A 157 3.42 0.11 -0.30
CA LEU A 157 3.23 -0.05 -1.73
C LEU A 157 2.82 -1.50 -2.02
N PHE A 158 1.51 -1.74 -2.12
CA PHE A 158 0.96 -3.05 -2.48
C PHE A 158 0.99 -3.25 -4.01
N SER A 159 2.21 -3.24 -4.55
CA SER A 159 2.52 -3.38 -5.97
C SER A 159 3.58 -4.46 -6.17
N CYS A 160 3.25 -5.48 -6.97
CA CYS A 160 4.11 -6.63 -7.21
C CYS A 160 5.51 -6.22 -7.67
N ASN A 161 6.55 -6.85 -7.11
CA ASN A 161 7.96 -6.70 -7.51
C ASN A 161 8.55 -5.27 -7.45
N MET A 162 7.85 -4.29 -6.89
CA MET A 162 8.36 -2.92 -6.80
C MET A 162 9.49 -2.74 -5.79
N GLY A 163 9.70 -3.72 -4.90
CA GLY A 163 10.89 -3.76 -4.04
C GLY A 163 12.21 -4.01 -4.81
N PHE A 164 12.16 -4.29 -6.12
CA PHE A 164 13.33 -4.34 -7.00
C PHE A 164 13.60 -3.03 -7.75
N ALA A 165 12.71 -2.02 -7.64
CA ALA A 165 12.87 -0.73 -8.30
C ALA A 165 13.71 0.21 -7.42
N ASP A 166 15.00 -0.06 -7.30
CA ASP A 166 15.88 0.59 -6.32
C ASP A 166 15.89 2.12 -6.41
N ASN A 167 15.92 2.70 -7.62
CA ASN A 167 15.94 4.17 -7.77
C ASN A 167 14.61 4.78 -7.33
N PHE A 168 13.49 4.19 -7.76
CA PHE A 168 12.16 4.63 -7.36
C PHE A 168 12.01 4.65 -5.83
N ILE A 169 12.40 3.56 -5.14
CA ILE A 169 12.30 3.49 -3.68
C ILE A 169 13.23 4.49 -2.98
N VAL A 170 14.44 4.72 -3.51
CA VAL A 170 15.38 5.71 -2.96
C VAL A 170 14.84 7.14 -3.08
N GLU A 171 14.26 7.49 -4.23
CA GLU A 171 13.64 8.82 -4.43
C GLU A 171 12.42 8.99 -3.53
N LEU A 172 11.53 7.99 -3.44
CA LEU A 172 10.38 8.05 -2.52
C LEU A 172 10.82 8.25 -1.08
N ARG A 173 11.87 7.56 -0.61
CA ARG A 173 12.41 7.77 0.75
C ARG A 173 12.80 9.23 0.99
N LYS A 174 13.42 9.86 0.00
CA LYS A 174 13.87 11.24 0.12
C LYS A 174 12.67 12.20 0.10
N GLY A 175 11.79 12.04 -0.88
CA GLY A 175 10.65 12.93 -1.10
C GLY A 175 9.56 12.83 -0.03
N LEU A 176 9.33 11.66 0.54
CA LEU A 176 8.24 11.42 1.51
C LEU A 176 8.69 11.44 2.97
N SER A 177 9.90 11.93 3.25
CA SER A 177 10.49 11.97 4.60
C SER A 177 9.75 12.90 5.59
N SER A 178 8.97 13.87 5.11
CA SER A 178 8.07 14.68 5.96
C SER A 178 6.70 14.05 6.16
N VAL A 179 6.28 13.18 5.24
CA VAL A 179 4.94 12.59 5.18
C VAL A 179 4.82 11.36 6.07
N CYS A 180 5.81 10.48 6.06
CA CYS A 180 5.76 9.21 6.80
C CYS A 180 7.08 8.81 7.45
N ASP A 181 7.03 7.87 8.39
CA ASP A 181 8.23 7.32 9.06
C ASP A 181 8.84 6.12 8.32
N ARG A 182 8.05 5.45 7.47
CA ARG A 182 8.48 4.22 6.81
C ARG A 182 7.81 4.00 5.46
N ILE A 183 8.58 3.47 4.52
CA ILE A 183 8.07 2.94 3.25
C ILE A 183 8.28 1.43 3.20
N ILE A 184 7.23 0.68 2.83
CA ILE A 184 7.29 -0.77 2.61
C ILE A 184 6.98 -1.07 1.14
N ALA A 185 7.81 -1.90 0.50
CA ALA A 185 7.60 -2.40 -0.86
C ALA A 185 7.94 -3.89 -0.96
N TYR A 186 7.33 -4.60 -1.90
CA TYR A 186 7.44 -6.07 -2.00
C TYR A 186 8.26 -6.52 -3.22
N LYS A 187 9.10 -7.53 -3.05
CA LYS A 187 9.94 -8.17 -4.09
C LYS A 187 9.31 -9.45 -4.64
N THR A 188 8.00 -9.60 -4.46
CA THR A 188 7.23 -10.80 -4.76
C THR A 188 5.89 -10.39 -5.33
N LEU A 189 5.15 -11.34 -5.92
CA LEU A 189 3.78 -11.08 -6.32
C LEU A 189 2.89 -10.98 -5.07
N CYS A 190 1.95 -10.04 -5.14
CA CYS A 190 1.05 -9.68 -4.06
C CYS A 190 -0.39 -10.02 -4.46
N ALA A 191 -1.11 -10.69 -3.57
CA ALA A 191 -2.54 -10.96 -3.66
C ALA A 191 -3.18 -10.78 -2.27
N ALA A 192 -4.51 -10.81 -2.18
CA ALA A 192 -5.18 -10.85 -0.89
C ALA A 192 -6.35 -11.82 -0.91
N GLY A 193 -6.61 -12.43 0.25
CA GLY A 193 -7.76 -13.30 0.48
C GLY A 193 -8.38 -13.06 1.85
N ALA A 194 -9.29 -13.94 2.27
CA ALA A 194 -10.00 -13.79 3.54
C ALA A 194 -9.09 -13.67 4.78
N GLN A 195 -7.87 -14.24 4.71
CA GLN A 195 -6.87 -14.20 5.77
C GLN A 195 -5.87 -13.04 5.65
N GLY A 196 -5.93 -12.24 4.58
CA GLY A 196 -5.17 -11.01 4.42
C GLY A 196 -4.26 -11.06 3.21
N LYS A 197 -3.12 -10.38 3.29
CA LYS A 197 -2.11 -10.39 2.22
C LYS A 197 -1.56 -11.80 2.03
N VAL A 198 -1.48 -12.19 0.77
CA VAL A 198 -0.89 -13.43 0.28
C VAL A 198 0.25 -13.04 -0.65
N PHE A 199 1.42 -13.62 -0.41
CA PHE A 199 2.63 -13.37 -1.18
C PHE A 199 3.03 -14.64 -1.92
N ILE A 200 3.42 -14.49 -3.19
CA ILE A 200 3.68 -15.61 -4.08
C ILE A 200 5.11 -15.51 -4.60
N LYS A 201 5.95 -16.46 -4.18
CA LYS A 201 7.29 -16.64 -4.75
C LYS A 201 7.15 -17.58 -5.95
N GLU A 202 7.19 -16.99 -7.14
CA GLU A 202 7.18 -17.75 -8.38
C GLU A 202 8.36 -18.71 -8.40
N SER A 203 8.05 -19.99 -8.45
CA SER A 203 9.08 -21.01 -8.45
C SER A 203 9.33 -21.32 -9.92
N GLY A 204 10.52 -20.94 -10.43
CA GLY A 204 10.83 -21.01 -11.86
C GLY A 204 10.60 -22.39 -12.50
N SER A 205 10.87 -22.50 -13.79
CA SER A 205 10.47 -23.66 -14.64
C SER A 205 10.88 -25.07 -14.17
N GLU A 206 11.78 -25.19 -13.18
CA GLU A 206 12.26 -26.46 -12.63
C GLU A 206 11.63 -26.85 -11.27
N ALA A 207 10.73 -26.02 -10.72
CA ALA A 207 10.13 -26.26 -9.42
C ALA A 207 8.73 -26.91 -9.51
N VAL A 208 8.33 -27.56 -8.41
CA VAL A 208 7.06 -28.34 -8.30
C VAL A 208 5.81 -27.44 -8.24
N GLY A 209 5.99 -26.12 -8.08
CA GLY A 209 4.92 -25.13 -8.09
C GLY A 209 5.28 -23.91 -7.23
N ASP A 210 4.48 -22.86 -7.35
CA ASP A 210 4.68 -21.61 -6.61
C ASP A 210 4.49 -21.77 -5.10
N LEU A 211 5.20 -20.93 -4.34
CA LEU A 211 5.14 -20.93 -2.89
C LEU A 211 4.32 -19.73 -2.39
N PHE A 212 3.35 -20.00 -1.52
CA PHE A 212 2.40 -19.04 -1.00
C PHE A 212 2.64 -18.78 0.49
N TYR A 213 2.70 -17.52 0.89
CA TYR A 213 2.99 -17.09 2.25
C TYR A 213 2.03 -16.00 2.70
N ASN A 214 1.77 -15.93 4.00
CA ASN A 214 1.18 -14.74 4.62
C ASN A 214 2.31 -13.80 5.09
N GLU A 215 1.95 -12.57 5.49
CA GLU A 215 2.94 -11.54 5.86
C GLU A 215 3.86 -11.95 7.02
N SER A 216 3.35 -12.71 7.99
CA SER A 216 4.15 -13.14 9.15
C SER A 216 5.20 -14.19 8.80
N ASN A 217 4.97 -14.97 7.74
CA ASN A 217 5.91 -15.93 7.20
C ASN A 217 6.73 -15.37 6.03
N LEU A 218 6.52 -14.10 5.66
CA LEU A 218 7.25 -13.46 4.58
C LEU A 218 8.70 -13.22 5.00
N ASP A 219 9.62 -13.89 4.32
CA ASP A 219 11.05 -13.67 4.51
C ASP A 219 11.38 -12.19 4.28
N SER A 220 12.26 -11.65 5.12
CA SER A 220 12.84 -10.32 4.97
C SER A 220 13.45 -10.08 3.59
N GLU A 221 13.95 -11.10 2.90
CA GLU A 221 14.49 -10.95 1.54
C GLU A 221 13.42 -10.58 0.49
N LEU A 222 12.16 -10.91 0.75
CA LEU A 222 11.02 -10.71 -0.15
C LEU A 222 10.30 -9.38 0.06
N LYS A 223 10.81 -8.55 0.97
CA LYS A 223 10.28 -7.21 1.28
C LYS A 223 11.40 -6.20 1.46
N VAL A 224 11.14 -4.97 1.09
CA VAL A 224 11.98 -3.81 1.40
C VAL A 224 11.22 -2.97 2.41
N ASP A 225 11.79 -2.81 3.60
CA ASP A 225 11.33 -1.87 4.63
C ASP A 225 12.41 -0.79 4.74
N GLN A 226 12.06 0.43 4.36
CA GLN A 226 12.94 1.59 4.52
C GLN A 226 12.37 2.50 5.60
N ARG A 227 13.04 2.54 6.75
CA ARG A 227 12.80 3.56 7.77
C ARG A 227 13.37 4.89 7.30
N LEU A 228 12.53 5.91 7.38
CA LEU A 228 12.85 7.28 7.07
C LEU A 228 13.45 7.88 8.35
N SER A 229 14.66 8.43 8.27
CA SER A 229 15.24 9.14 9.41
C SER A 229 14.51 10.46 9.56
N SER A 230 13.89 10.68 10.72
CA SER A 230 13.30 11.98 11.04
C SER A 230 14.35 13.09 10.97
N TRP A 231 13.92 14.23 10.40
CA TRP A 231 14.60 15.49 10.57
C TRP A 231 14.74 15.79 12.08
N GLY A 232 15.96 15.74 12.62
CA GLY A 232 16.17 16.02 14.04
C GLY A 232 17.52 15.72 14.69
N ASN A 233 18.49 15.09 14.02
CA ASN A 233 19.82 14.85 14.63
C ASN A 233 20.92 15.86 14.27
N GLU A 234 20.59 16.97 13.61
CA GLU A 234 21.54 18.08 13.41
C GLU A 234 21.28 19.30 14.33
N LEU A 235 20.10 19.43 14.96
CA LEU A 235 19.79 20.52 15.89
C LEU A 235 20.17 20.23 17.36
N MET A 236 20.55 19.00 17.70
CA MET A 236 21.14 18.65 19.01
C MET A 236 22.67 18.75 19.02
N ALA A 237 23.32 18.80 17.84
CA ALA A 237 24.78 18.94 17.74
C ALA A 237 25.26 20.41 17.79
N SER A 238 24.38 21.38 17.54
CA SER A 238 24.71 22.81 17.58
C SER A 238 24.46 23.48 18.94
N ASN A 239 23.63 22.92 19.81
CA ASN A 239 23.35 23.49 21.15
C ASN A 239 24.29 23.00 22.27
N ILE A 240 25.21 22.06 21.99
CA ILE A 240 26.27 21.64 22.94
C ILE A 240 27.58 22.42 22.68
N ARG A 241 27.70 23.16 21.58
CA ARG A 241 28.91 23.95 21.24
C ARG A 241 28.87 25.43 21.63
N LEU A 242 27.81 25.89 22.31
CA LEU A 242 27.72 27.27 22.84
C LEU A 242 27.74 27.34 24.38
N MET A 243 28.13 26.25 25.06
CA MET A 243 28.37 26.25 26.52
C MET A 243 29.74 25.72 26.94
N ASN A 244 30.76 25.88 26.08
CA ASN A 244 32.17 25.75 26.48
C ASN A 244 32.96 26.99 26.06
#